data_AF-A0A1A0H592-F1
#
_entry.id   AF-A0A1A0H592-F1
#
_cell.length_a   1.000
_cell.length_b   1.000
_cell.length_c   1.000
_cell.angle_alpha   90.00
_cell.angle_beta   90.00
_cell.angle_gamma   90.00
#
_symmetry.space_group_name_H-M   'P 1'
#
loop_
_entity.id
_entity.type
_entity.pdbx_description
1 polymer ?
#
loop_
_entity_poly.entity_id
_entity_poly.type
_entity_poly.pdbx_seq_one_letter_code
_entity_poly.pdbx_strand_id
1 'polypeptide(L)'
;MGYGKRKGTKDARMPSQVVWMRRLRVLRRLLAKYRDAGKIDKSLYHSLYLSAKGNTFKHKRALVEHIIQAKAEAAREKSLKEEAEARRSKNRAARERRQQRVEEKRQAFLNDA
;
A
#
# COMPACT_ATOMS: atom_id res chain seq x y z
N MET A 1 -10.92 -33.28 23.96
CA MET A 1 -12.28 -33.87 24.20
C MET A 1 -12.78 -34.54 22.94
N GLY A 2 -12.90 -35.88 22.95
CA GLY A 2 -13.52 -36.65 21.87
C GLY A 2 -15.03 -36.44 21.79
N TYR A 3 -15.68 -36.93 20.74
CA TYR A 3 -17.12 -36.73 20.48
C TYR A 3 -18.00 -37.21 21.63
N GLY A 4 -17.69 -38.35 22.27
CA GLY A 4 -18.49 -38.91 23.35
C GLY A 4 -18.58 -38.06 24.63
N LYS A 5 -17.65 -37.12 24.83
CA LYS A 5 -17.67 -36.18 25.97
C LYS A 5 -18.28 -34.82 25.62
N ARG A 6 -18.62 -34.59 24.35
CA ARG A 6 -19.23 -33.33 23.91
C ARG A 6 -20.72 -33.38 24.22
N LYS A 7 -21.15 -32.57 25.19
CA LYS A 7 -22.55 -32.24 25.44
C LYS A 7 -22.83 -30.82 24.94
N GLY A 8 -24.06 -30.57 24.49
CA GLY A 8 -24.48 -29.31 23.87
C GLY A 8 -23.99 -29.12 22.42
N THR A 9 -24.62 -28.18 21.70
CA THR A 9 -24.26 -27.85 20.31
C THR A 9 -22.91 -27.15 20.22
N LYS A 10 -22.31 -27.10 19.01
CA LYS A 10 -21.04 -26.39 18.78
C LYS A 10 -21.14 -24.92 19.19
N ASP A 11 -22.24 -24.26 18.87
CA ASP A 11 -22.45 -22.84 19.15
C ASP A 11 -22.67 -22.59 20.65
N ALA A 12 -23.36 -23.48 21.36
CA ALA A 12 -23.49 -23.40 22.83
C ALA A 12 -22.13 -23.53 23.54
N ARG A 13 -21.23 -24.37 23.01
CA ARG A 13 -19.88 -24.55 23.57
C ARG A 13 -18.92 -23.43 23.20
N MET A 14 -19.04 -22.89 21.98
CA MET A 14 -18.22 -21.81 21.44
C MET A 14 -19.06 -20.98 20.45
N PRO A 15 -19.69 -19.90 20.92
CA PRO A 15 -20.54 -19.09 20.08
C PRO A 15 -19.77 -18.46 18.92
N SER A 16 -20.34 -18.56 17.73
CA SER A 16 -19.74 -18.05 16.49
C SER A 16 -19.48 -16.54 16.57
N GLN A 17 -20.36 -15.81 17.27
CA GLN A 17 -20.21 -14.37 17.54
C GLN A 17 -18.92 -14.07 18.34
N VAL A 18 -18.59 -14.87 19.35
CA VAL A 18 -17.39 -14.68 20.16
C VAL A 18 -16.13 -14.91 19.33
N VAL A 19 -16.13 -15.94 18.48
CA VAL A 19 -15.02 -16.22 17.55
C VAL A 19 -14.82 -15.06 16.57
N TRP A 20 -15.91 -14.56 15.99
CA TRP A 20 -15.89 -13.42 15.08
C TRP A 20 -15.38 -12.14 15.75
N MET A 21 -15.86 -11.82 16.95
CA MET A 21 -15.40 -10.67 17.74
C MET A 21 -13.91 -10.76 18.05
N ARG A 22 -13.44 -11.92 18.53
CA ARG A 22 -12.01 -12.16 18.81
C ARG A 22 -11.16 -11.97 17.57
N ARG A 23 -11.57 -12.53 16.43
CA ARG A 23 -10.86 -12.38 15.16
C ARG A 23 -10.78 -10.91 14.72
N LEU A 24 -11.90 -10.20 14.67
CA LEU A 24 -11.92 -8.79 14.26
C LEU A 24 -11.06 -7.91 15.15
N ARG A 25 -11.13 -8.09 16.48
CA ARG A 25 -10.32 -7.32 17.43
C ARG A 25 -8.83 -7.57 17.22
N VAL A 26 -8.42 -8.81 16.98
CA VAL A 26 -7.02 -9.15 16.70
C VAL A 26 -6.52 -8.49 15.41
N LEU A 27 -7.32 -8.51 14.34
CA LEU A 27 -6.95 -7.89 13.06
C LEU A 27 -6.86 -6.37 13.20
N ARG A 28 -7.86 -5.71 13.80
CA ARG A 28 -7.88 -4.26 13.97
C ARG A 28 -6.75 -3.74 14.86
N ARG A 29 -6.45 -4.46 15.96
CA ARG A 29 -5.32 -4.12 16.83
C ARG A 29 -3.98 -4.21 16.10
N LEU A 30 -3.81 -5.19 15.22
CA LEU A 30 -2.61 -5.29 14.39
C LEU A 30 -2.49 -4.10 13.42
N LEU A 31 -3.58 -3.75 12.74
CA LEU A 31 -3.62 -2.61 11.83
C LEU A 31 -3.26 -1.30 12.54
N ALA A 32 -3.85 -1.05 13.72
CA ALA A 32 -3.52 0.12 14.53
C ALA A 32 -2.03 0.15 14.88
N LYS A 33 -1.49 -0.96 15.42
CA LYS A 33 -0.06 -1.08 15.74
C LYS A 33 0.84 -0.81 14.52
N TYR A 34 0.47 -1.30 13.34
CA TYR A 34 1.28 -1.11 12.13
C TYR A 34 1.22 0.31 11.60
N ARG A 35 0.06 0.97 11.73
CA ARG A 35 -0.09 2.40 11.38
C ARG A 35 0.73 3.27 12.31
N ASP A 36 0.62 3.04 13.62
CA ASP A 36 1.33 3.84 14.62
C ASP A 36 2.85 3.63 14.54
N ALA A 37 3.30 2.44 14.12
CA ALA A 37 4.70 2.15 13.82
C ALA A 37 5.16 2.62 12.41
N GLY A 38 4.31 3.28 11.62
CA GLY A 38 4.63 3.76 10.27
C GLY A 38 4.86 2.66 9.23
N LYS A 39 4.52 1.40 9.53
CA LYS A 39 4.64 0.29 8.58
C LYS A 39 3.61 0.36 7.46
N ILE A 40 2.45 0.96 7.72
CA ILE A 40 1.38 1.23 6.77
C ILE A 40 0.96 2.70 6.89
N ASP A 41 0.55 3.30 5.78
CA ASP A 41 0.01 4.65 5.73
C ASP A 41 -1.49 4.68 6.10
N LYS A 42 -2.03 5.89 6.28
CA LYS A 42 -3.45 6.11 6.64
C LYS A 42 -4.42 5.55 5.58
N SER A 43 -4.08 5.65 4.30
CA SER A 43 -4.96 5.25 3.21
C SER A 43 -5.03 3.73 3.12
N LEU A 44 -3.87 3.05 3.16
CA LEU A 44 -3.81 1.59 3.23
C LEU A 44 -4.43 1.04 4.52
N TYR A 45 -4.27 1.72 5.66
CA TYR A 45 -4.97 1.36 6.90
C TYR A 45 -6.49 1.36 6.71
N HIS A 46 -7.05 2.40 6.09
CA HIS A 46 -8.49 2.52 5.93
C HIS A 46 -9.07 1.43 5.02
N SER A 47 -8.43 1.16 3.88
CA SER A 47 -8.86 0.08 2.98
C SER A 47 -8.82 -1.29 3.68
N LEU A 48 -7.72 -1.62 4.36
CA LEU A 48 -7.57 -2.87 5.08
C LEU A 48 -8.54 -3.00 6.27
N TYR A 49 -8.90 -1.88 6.91
CA TYR A 49 -9.89 -1.88 7.99
C TYR A 49 -11.28 -2.29 7.49
N LEU A 50 -11.69 -1.78 6.32
CA LEU A 50 -12.95 -2.15 5.67
C LEU A 50 -12.90 -3.60 5.17
N SER A 51 -11.80 -4.05 4.56
CA SER A 51 -11.62 -5.45 4.15
C SER A 51 -11.64 -6.42 5.34
N ALA A 52 -11.07 -6.03 6.49
CA ALA A 52 -11.16 -6.82 7.71
C ALA A 52 -12.61 -6.93 8.21
N LYS A 53 -13.40 -5.84 8.16
CA LYS A 53 -14.84 -5.86 8.46
C LYS A 53 -15.59 -6.80 7.49
N GLY A 54 -15.20 -6.81 6.21
CA GLY A 54 -15.76 -7.65 5.14
C GLY A 54 -15.35 -9.13 5.18
N ASN A 55 -14.64 -9.60 6.21
CA ASN A 55 -14.22 -11.00 6.36
C ASN A 55 -13.29 -11.52 5.25
N THR A 56 -12.58 -10.63 4.55
CA THR A 56 -11.55 -10.99 3.56
C THR A 56 -10.40 -11.77 4.20
N PHE A 57 -10.02 -11.42 5.43
CA PHE A 57 -8.92 -12.07 6.16
C PHE A 57 -9.42 -13.08 7.19
N LYS A 58 -9.00 -14.34 7.06
CA LYS A 58 -9.40 -15.43 7.97
C LYS A 58 -8.65 -15.44 9.30
N HIS A 59 -7.39 -15.00 9.32
CA HIS A 59 -6.54 -14.94 10.51
C HIS A 59 -5.44 -13.88 10.34
N LYS A 60 -4.74 -13.56 11.43
CA LYS A 60 -3.68 -12.54 11.47
C LYS A 60 -2.61 -12.73 10.40
N ARG A 61 -2.18 -13.97 10.14
CA ARG A 61 -1.14 -14.28 9.14
C ARG A 61 -1.51 -13.82 7.72
N ALA A 62 -2.73 -14.13 7.27
CA ALA A 62 -3.22 -13.72 5.95
C ALA A 62 -3.24 -12.19 5.78
N LEU A 63 -3.58 -11.46 6.84
CA LEU A 63 -3.49 -9.99 6.82
C LEU A 63 -2.03 -9.51 6.69
N VAL A 64 -1.10 -10.12 7.43
CA VAL A 64 0.33 -9.76 7.37
C VAL A 64 0.92 -10.06 5.99
N GLU A 65 0.63 -11.24 5.43
CA GLU A 65 1.06 -11.65 4.08
C GLU A 65 0.55 -10.65 3.03
N HIS A 66 -0.73 -10.28 3.10
CA HIS A 66 -1.31 -9.27 2.22
C HIS A 66 -0.64 -7.90 2.35
N ILE A 67 -0.32 -7.45 3.58
CA ILE A 67 0.37 -6.17 3.79
C ILE A 67 1.78 -6.21 3.17
N ILE A 68 2.51 -7.32 3.34
CA ILE A 68 3.86 -7.47 2.78
C ILE A 68 3.79 -7.41 1.26
N GLN A 69 2.87 -8.15 0.64
CA GLN A 69 2.69 -8.15 -0.81
C GLN A 69 2.31 -6.75 -1.33
N ALA A 70 1.30 -6.11 -0.73
CA ALA A 70 0.85 -4.79 -1.15
C ALA A 70 1.96 -3.73 -1.04
N LYS A 71 2.81 -3.81 0.00
CA LYS A 71 3.98 -2.93 0.13
C LYS A 71 5.04 -3.18 -0.93
N ALA A 72 5.31 -4.45 -1.25
CA ALA A 72 6.26 -4.79 -2.31
C ALA A 72 5.78 -4.31 -3.68
N GLU A 73 4.48 -4.41 -3.96
CA GLU A 73 3.86 -3.86 -5.18
C GLU A 73 3.97 -2.34 -5.23
N ALA A 74 3.61 -1.64 -4.15
CA ALA A 74 3.72 -0.18 -4.09
C ALA A 74 5.18 0.32 -4.24
N ALA A 75 6.15 -0.39 -3.63
CA ALA A 75 7.57 -0.06 -3.77
C ALA A 75 8.06 -0.24 -5.22
N ARG A 76 7.65 -1.32 -5.89
CA ARG A 76 7.96 -1.54 -7.31
C ARG A 76 7.36 -0.44 -8.19
N GLU A 77 6.08 -0.11 -7.98
CA GLU A 77 5.42 0.95 -8.73
C GLU A 77 6.09 2.31 -8.54
N LYS A 78 6.51 2.62 -7.31
CA LYS A 78 7.26 3.85 -6.99
C LYS A 78 8.58 3.92 -7.75
N SER A 79 9.38 2.84 -7.73
CA SER A 79 10.67 2.79 -8.43
C SER A 79 10.50 3.01 -9.95
N LEU A 80 9.47 2.40 -10.55
CA LEU A 80 9.20 2.55 -11.98
C LEU A 80 8.77 3.98 -12.33
N LYS A 81 7.96 4.61 -11.47
CA LYS A 81 7.54 6.02 -11.64
C LYS A 81 8.73 6.97 -11.54
N GLU A 82 9.60 6.77 -10.55
CA GLU A 82 10.81 7.57 -10.35
C GLU A 82 11.76 7.47 -11.55
N GLU A 83 11.95 6.26 -12.09
CA GLU A 83 12.78 6.06 -13.29
C GLU A 83 12.17 6.75 -14.52
N ALA A 84 10.85 6.62 -14.72
CA ALA A 84 10.14 7.27 -15.81
C ALA A 84 10.18 8.80 -15.69
N GLU A 85 10.04 9.34 -14.49
CA GLU A 85 10.17 10.77 -14.21
C GLU A 85 11.59 11.28 -14.45
N ALA A 86 12.60 10.54 -13.99
CA ALA A 86 14.00 10.86 -14.25
C ALA A 86 14.33 10.89 -15.75
N ARG A 87 13.77 9.96 -16.54
CA ARG A 87 13.89 10.00 -18.00
C ARG A 87 13.18 11.22 -18.61
N ARG A 88 11.98 11.54 -18.14
CA ARG A 88 11.22 12.71 -18.61
C ARG A 88 11.92 14.04 -18.29
N SER A 89 12.45 14.19 -17.08
CA SER A 89 13.15 15.40 -16.64
C SER A 89 14.47 15.61 -17.39
N LYS A 90 15.26 14.55 -17.59
CA LYS A 90 16.47 14.59 -18.42
C LYS A 90 16.17 15.02 -19.86
N ASN A 91 15.12 14.45 -20.47
CA ASN A 91 14.71 14.80 -21.83
C ASN A 91 14.13 16.23 -21.93
N ARG A 92 13.49 16.74 -20.87
CA ARG A 92 13.02 18.13 -20.80
C ARG A 92 14.22 19.08 -20.72
N ALA A 93 15.14 18.85 -19.79
CA ALA A 93 16.35 19.66 -19.63
C ALA A 93 17.25 19.65 -20.88
N ALA A 94 17.32 18.53 -21.61
CA ALA A 94 18.04 18.47 -22.89
C ALA A 94 17.37 19.33 -23.99
N ARG A 95 16.02 19.35 -24.03
CA ARG A 95 15.27 20.19 -24.97
C ARG A 95 15.41 21.67 -24.65
N GLU A 96 15.28 22.06 -23.38
CA GLU A 96 15.45 23.44 -22.92
C GLU A 96 16.87 23.96 -23.24
N ARG A 97 17.91 23.18 -22.95
CA ARG A 97 19.30 23.53 -23.33
C ARG A 97 19.52 23.64 -24.84
N ARG A 98 18.76 22.92 -25.66
CA ARG A 98 18.83 23.05 -27.13
C ARG A 98 18.13 24.33 -27.59
N GLN A 99 16.97 24.64 -27.02
CA GLN A 99 16.23 25.87 -27.33
C GLN A 99 17.04 27.12 -26.93
N GLN A 100 17.62 27.14 -25.73
CA GLN A 100 18.51 28.21 -25.27
C GLN A 100 19.66 28.45 -26.25
N ARG A 101 20.38 27.39 -26.65
CA ARG A 101 21.48 27.50 -27.63
C ARG A 101 21.05 28.05 -28.99
N VAL A 102 19.85 27.70 -29.46
CA VAL A 102 19.32 28.20 -30.73
C VAL A 102 18.94 29.68 -30.62
N GLU A 103 18.31 30.06 -29.51
CA GLU A 103 17.92 31.45 -29.23
C GLU A 103 19.15 32.35 -29.04
N GLU A 104 20.13 31.92 -28.25
CA GLU A 104 21.41 32.62 -28.09
C GLU A 104 22.10 32.85 -29.44
N LYS A 105 22.14 31.82 -30.30
CA LYS A 105 22.71 31.93 -31.65
C LYS A 105 21.92 32.91 -32.52
N ARG A 106 20.59 32.91 -32.42
CA ARG A 106 19.71 33.83 -33.17
C ARG A 106 19.92 35.27 -32.72
N GLN A 107 20.01 35.53 -31.42
CA GLN A 107 20.25 36.86 -30.87
C GLN A 107 21.64 37.38 -31.21
N ALA A 108 22.67 36.53 -31.13
CA ALA A 108 24.02 36.91 -31.56
C ALA A 108 24.04 37.37 -33.03
N PHE A 109 23.35 36.65 -33.92
CA PHE A 109 23.24 37.04 -35.33
C PHE A 109 22.50 38.37 -35.54
N LEU A 110 21.48 38.66 -34.73
CA LEU A 110 20.74 39.93 -34.80
C LEU A 110 21.53 41.12 -34.22
N ASN A 111 22.44 40.87 -33.27
CA ASN A 111 23.26 41.92 -32.66
C ASN A 111 24.50 42.28 -33.51
N ASP A 112 24.95 41.38 -34.38
CA ASP A 112 26.07 41.60 -35.32
C ASP A 112 25.65 42.25 -36.65
N ALA A 113 24.34 42.47 -36.88
CA ALA A 113 23.76 43.08 -38.09
C ALA A 113 23.35 44.54 -37.84
#